data_AF-A0A352FCD5-F1
#
_entry.id   AF-A0A352FCD5-F1
#
_cell.length_a   1.000
_cell.length_b   1.000
_cell.length_c   1.000
_cell.angle_alpha   90.00
_cell.angle_beta   90.00
_cell.angle_gamma   90.00
#
_symmetry.space_group_name_H-M   'P 1'
#
loop_
_entity.id
_entity.type
_entity.pdbx_description
1 polymer ?
#
loop_
_entity_poly.entity_id
_entity_poly.type
_entity_poly.pdbx_seq_one_letter_code
_entity_poly.pdbx_strand_id
1 'polypeptide(L)'
;MKKSLILIRFVLILLMIPFGEQVFSKESHVLKVFFRYGSVPARGYEDPDYEEVGGLLGGHVSLGLDSTEIGFTNREREHLISNVNKINSVFYRKPIREFEEKSSGKKYVTFVIPISDDQYYKLLNLLQNYIEHTPYDYAFFGMRCTSATYEVLSHIGLFPEKSRTRNIQENFYPELLRRKMFRLAREKKLPTIFQEGRETRIWDVD
;
A
#
# COMPACT_ATOMS: atom_id res chain seq x y z
N MET A 1 -10.78 -28.31 67.23
CA MET A 1 -11.37 -27.31 66.31
C MET A 1 -10.35 -26.50 65.48
N LYS A 2 -9.10 -26.97 65.26
CA LYS A 2 -8.09 -26.24 64.44
C LYS A 2 -7.83 -26.83 63.04
N LYS A 3 -8.39 -28.01 62.72
CA LYS A 3 -8.13 -28.71 61.45
C LYS A 3 -9.07 -28.32 60.30
N SER A 4 -10.22 -27.67 60.58
CA SER A 4 -11.19 -27.29 59.53
C SER A 4 -10.91 -25.91 58.88
N LEU A 5 -10.07 -25.07 59.50
CA LEU A 5 -9.73 -23.74 58.96
C LEU A 5 -8.65 -23.78 57.86
N ILE A 6 -7.85 -24.85 57.82
CA ILE A 6 -6.77 -25.02 56.83
C ILE A 6 -7.32 -25.46 55.47
N LEU A 7 -8.41 -26.24 55.47
CA LEU A 7 -9.03 -26.73 54.24
C LEU A 7 -9.72 -25.62 53.44
N ILE A 8 -10.27 -24.60 54.12
CA ILE A 8 -10.97 -23.46 53.49
C ILE A 8 -9.99 -22.50 52.80
N ARG A 9 -8.73 -22.40 53.25
CA ARG A 9 -7.71 -21.57 52.60
C ARG A 9 -7.19 -22.14 51.29
N PHE A 10 -7.20 -23.47 51.12
CA PHE A 10 -6.77 -24.11 49.86
C PHE A 10 -7.83 -24.02 48.76
N VAL A 11 -9.12 -24.01 49.11
CA VAL A 11 -10.21 -23.89 48.12
C VAL A 11 -10.29 -22.48 47.52
N LEU A 12 -9.92 -21.44 48.26
CA LEU A 12 -9.90 -20.05 47.76
C LEU A 12 -8.71 -19.74 46.83
N ILE A 13 -7.59 -20.46 46.96
CA ILE A 13 -6.43 -20.29 46.07
C ILE A 13 -6.67 -20.97 44.71
N LEU A 14 -7.49 -22.02 44.67
CA LEU A 14 -7.80 -22.74 43.42
C LEU A 14 -8.78 -21.97 42.50
N LEU A 15 -9.51 -20.97 43.02
CA LEU A 15 -10.38 -20.06 42.26
C LEU A 15 -9.64 -18.84 41.67
N MET A 16 -8.35 -18.70 41.98
CA MET A 16 -7.43 -17.69 41.41
C MET A 16 -6.48 -18.33 40.38
N ILE A 17 -6.91 -19.40 39.70
CA ILE A 17 -6.27 -19.75 38.43
C ILE A 17 -6.86 -18.76 37.44
N PRO A 18 -6.12 -17.72 36.99
CA PRO A 18 -6.60 -16.91 35.91
C PRO A 18 -6.87 -17.88 34.76
N PHE A 19 -8.09 -17.88 34.24
CA PHE A 19 -8.35 -18.36 32.89
C PHE A 19 -7.35 -17.61 32.03
N GLY A 20 -6.21 -18.26 31.77
CA GLY A 20 -5.23 -17.76 30.83
C GLY A 20 -5.99 -17.69 29.54
N GLU A 21 -6.38 -16.49 29.15
CA GLU A 21 -6.82 -16.23 27.81
C GLU A 21 -5.72 -16.82 26.94
N GLN A 22 -6.03 -17.90 26.24
CA GLN A 22 -5.21 -18.36 25.15
C GLN A 22 -5.22 -17.20 24.18
N VAL A 23 -4.21 -16.34 24.29
CA VAL A 23 -3.89 -15.34 23.29
C VAL A 23 -3.46 -16.15 22.09
N PHE A 24 -4.45 -16.64 21.34
CA PHE A 24 -4.26 -17.02 19.96
C PHE A 24 -3.76 -15.74 19.31
N SER A 25 -2.46 -15.71 19.05
CA SER A 25 -1.85 -14.71 18.19
C SER A 25 -2.55 -14.86 16.85
N LYS A 26 -3.64 -14.14 16.67
CA LYS A 26 -4.37 -14.06 15.42
C LYS A 26 -3.38 -13.56 14.39
N GLU A 27 -3.01 -14.40 13.44
CA GLU A 27 -2.11 -14.01 12.35
C GLU A 27 -2.73 -12.78 11.68
N SER A 28 -2.14 -11.61 11.91
CA SER A 28 -2.64 -10.39 11.32
C SER A 28 -2.24 -10.39 9.85
N HIS A 29 -3.21 -10.21 8.96
CA HIS A 29 -2.92 -9.98 7.56
C HIS A 29 -2.09 -8.71 7.40
N VAL A 30 -1.16 -8.72 6.44
CA VAL A 30 -0.26 -7.60 6.20
C VAL A 30 -0.50 -7.04 4.81
N LEU A 31 -0.89 -5.77 4.77
CA LEU A 31 -0.89 -4.96 3.56
C LEU A 31 0.42 -4.21 3.45
N LYS A 32 1.11 -4.36 2.31
CA LYS A 32 2.25 -3.51 1.94
C LYS A 32 1.77 -2.43 0.97
N VAL A 33 2.25 -1.20 1.13
CA VAL A 33 2.05 -0.14 0.13
C VAL A 33 3.42 0.28 -0.38
N PHE A 34 3.70 -0.03 -1.64
CA PHE A 34 4.96 0.25 -2.29
C PHE A 34 4.91 1.59 -3.00
N PHE A 35 5.91 2.44 -2.76
CA PHE A 35 6.14 3.65 -3.53
C PHE A 35 7.51 3.56 -4.18
N ARG A 36 7.54 3.52 -5.51
CA ARG A 36 8.75 3.80 -6.30
C ARG A 36 8.87 5.30 -6.49
N TYR A 37 10.04 5.86 -6.22
CA TYR A 37 10.28 7.30 -6.37
C TYR A 37 10.53 7.62 -7.85
N GLY A 38 10.10 8.81 -8.27
CA GLY A 38 10.52 9.36 -9.54
C GLY A 38 11.99 9.71 -9.53
N SER A 39 12.58 9.77 -10.72
CA SER A 39 13.95 10.22 -10.86
C SER A 39 14.25 10.78 -12.24
N VAL A 40 15.32 11.56 -12.29
CA VAL A 40 15.96 12.00 -13.52
C VAL A 40 17.45 11.61 -13.50
N PRO A 41 18.12 11.49 -14.65
CA PRO A 41 19.56 11.25 -14.68
C PRO A 41 20.32 12.30 -13.87
N ALA A 42 21.35 11.86 -13.14
CA ALA A 42 22.33 12.80 -12.59
C ALA A 42 23.20 13.35 -13.73
N ARG A 43 23.82 14.52 -13.52
CA ARG A 43 24.69 15.14 -14.51
C ARG A 43 25.83 14.20 -14.90
N GLY A 44 26.01 13.96 -16.20
CA GLY A 44 27.02 13.03 -16.74
C GLY A 44 26.55 11.57 -16.84
N TYR A 45 25.29 11.28 -16.51
CA TYR A 45 24.66 9.97 -16.63
C TYR A 45 23.40 10.02 -17.52
N GLU A 46 23.26 11.05 -18.33
CA GLU A 46 22.19 11.20 -19.30
C GLU A 46 22.34 10.11 -20.38
N ASP A 47 21.45 9.13 -20.35
CA ASP A 47 21.30 8.13 -21.40
C ASP A 47 20.11 8.54 -22.28
N PRO A 48 20.34 8.85 -23.57
CA PRO A 48 19.27 9.26 -24.48
C PRO A 48 18.23 8.15 -24.72
N ASP A 49 18.57 6.89 -24.47
CA ASP A 49 17.70 5.73 -24.71
C ASP A 49 16.99 5.25 -23.43
N TYR A 50 17.21 5.91 -22.28
CA TYR A 50 16.67 5.46 -20.99
C TYR A 50 15.28 6.02 -20.68
N GLU A 51 14.25 5.24 -21.03
CA GLU A 51 12.84 5.55 -20.79
C GLU A 51 12.32 5.09 -19.40
N GLU A 52 12.83 5.65 -18.31
CA GLU A 52 12.06 5.60 -17.06
C GLU A 52 11.03 6.72 -17.05
N VAL A 53 9.79 6.37 -17.39
CA VAL A 53 8.62 7.24 -17.26
C VAL A 53 8.41 7.65 -15.81
N GLY A 54 8.42 8.96 -15.55
CA GLY A 54 8.19 9.55 -14.23
C GLY A 54 9.37 10.40 -13.76
N GLY A 55 9.45 11.64 -14.25
CA GLY A 55 10.46 12.61 -13.83
C GLY A 55 10.36 12.99 -12.35
N LEU A 56 10.95 14.13 -11.96
CA LEU A 56 10.75 14.66 -10.61
C LEU A 56 9.25 14.87 -10.39
N LEU A 57 8.67 14.30 -9.33
CA LEU A 57 7.23 14.18 -9.02
C LEU A 57 6.48 12.98 -9.67
N GLY A 58 7.18 12.12 -10.42
CA GLY A 58 6.63 10.97 -11.13
C GLY A 58 7.15 9.65 -10.60
N GLY A 59 6.47 9.06 -9.61
CA GLY A 59 6.74 7.71 -9.13
C GLY A 59 5.71 6.68 -9.58
N HIS A 60 5.67 5.55 -8.88
CA HIS A 60 4.57 4.59 -9.00
C HIS A 60 4.17 4.09 -7.63
N VAL A 61 2.87 3.85 -7.43
CA VAL A 61 2.36 3.22 -6.23
C VAL A 61 1.60 1.94 -6.57
N SER A 62 1.85 0.90 -5.77
CA SER A 62 1.16 -0.38 -5.83
C SER A 62 0.97 -0.96 -4.43
N LEU A 63 0.10 -1.96 -4.34
CA LEU A 63 -0.22 -2.69 -3.12
C LEU A 63 0.43 -4.06 -3.14
N GLY A 64 0.88 -4.52 -1.99
CA GLY A 64 1.33 -5.89 -1.77
C GLY A 64 0.38 -6.59 -0.83
N LEU A 65 -0.21 -7.69 -1.28
CA LEU A 65 -1.03 -8.57 -0.47
C LEU A 65 -0.49 -10.00 -0.64
N ASP A 66 -0.11 -10.61 0.47
CA ASP A 66 0.60 -11.90 0.50
C ASP A 66 1.82 -11.92 -0.44
N SER A 67 1.82 -12.82 -1.43
CA SER A 67 2.88 -12.96 -2.44
C SER A 67 2.63 -12.17 -3.73
N THR A 68 1.66 -11.24 -3.73
CA THR A 68 1.16 -10.56 -4.93
C THR A 68 1.33 -9.05 -4.85
N GLU A 69 1.90 -8.44 -5.90
CA GLU A 69 1.81 -7.02 -6.20
C GLU A 69 0.57 -6.73 -7.06
N ILE A 70 -0.23 -5.74 -6.66
CA ILE A 70 -1.42 -5.27 -7.38
C ILE A 70 -1.28 -3.76 -7.59
N GLY A 71 -1.42 -3.30 -8.83
CA GLY A 71 -1.31 -1.88 -9.15
C GLY A 71 -2.17 -1.49 -10.33
N PHE A 72 -2.27 -0.18 -10.57
CA PHE A 72 -3.09 0.39 -11.63
C PHE A 72 -2.21 1.14 -12.64
N THR A 73 -2.38 0.86 -13.93
CA THR A 73 -1.58 1.45 -15.01
C THR A 73 -2.35 1.50 -16.32
N ASN A 74 -1.77 2.14 -17.33
CA ASN A 74 -2.23 2.20 -18.70
C ASN A 74 -1.67 1.03 -19.53
N ARG A 75 -2.41 0.54 -20.53
CA ARG A 75 -1.93 -0.55 -21.42
C ARG A 75 -1.08 0.01 -22.57
N GLU A 76 -1.55 1.09 -23.16
CA GLU A 76 -0.89 1.89 -24.19
C GLU A 76 -0.64 3.31 -23.65
N ARG A 77 -0.22 4.26 -24.48
CA ARG A 77 -0.03 5.67 -24.07
C ARG A 77 -1.25 6.23 -23.31
N GLU A 78 -1.00 6.86 -22.16
CA GLU A 78 -2.07 7.46 -21.34
C GLU A 78 -2.93 8.46 -22.13
N HIS A 79 -4.24 8.46 -21.87
CA HIS A 79 -5.11 9.49 -22.44
C HIS A 79 -4.90 10.83 -21.73
N LEU A 80 -5.15 11.95 -22.42
CA LEU A 80 -5.13 13.26 -21.74
C LEU A 80 -6.31 13.42 -20.79
N ILE A 81 -7.49 12.95 -21.20
CA ILE A 81 -8.75 13.00 -20.45
C ILE A 81 -9.38 11.60 -20.49
N SER A 82 -10.04 11.19 -19.40
CA SER A 82 -10.69 9.88 -19.28
C SER A 82 -11.66 9.60 -20.42
N ASN A 83 -11.55 8.41 -21.02
CA ASN A 83 -12.44 7.91 -22.06
C ASN A 83 -13.19 6.66 -21.60
N VAL A 84 -14.48 6.82 -21.28
CA VAL A 84 -15.32 5.71 -20.79
C VAL A 84 -15.67 4.69 -21.87
N ASN A 85 -15.60 5.07 -23.15
CA ASN A 85 -15.91 4.18 -24.28
C ASN A 85 -14.68 3.40 -24.77
N LYS A 86 -13.48 3.82 -24.35
CA LYS A 86 -12.21 3.19 -24.70
C LYS A 86 -11.29 3.21 -23.48
N ILE A 87 -11.54 2.30 -22.54
CA ILE A 87 -10.71 2.16 -21.33
C ILE A 87 -9.31 1.66 -21.74
N ASN A 88 -8.30 2.50 -21.54
CA ASN A 88 -6.88 2.20 -21.72
C ASN A 88 -6.18 2.04 -20.36
N SER A 89 -6.77 1.24 -19.51
CA SER A 89 -6.24 1.00 -18.17
C SER A 89 -6.38 -0.46 -17.77
N VAL A 90 -5.65 -0.82 -16.72
CA VAL A 90 -5.68 -2.16 -16.16
C VAL A 90 -5.24 -2.12 -14.69
N PHE A 91 -5.99 -2.82 -13.85
CA PHE A 91 -5.44 -3.32 -12.60
C PHE A 91 -4.67 -4.61 -12.88
N TYR A 92 -3.35 -4.56 -12.70
CA TYR A 92 -2.50 -5.72 -12.91
C TYR A 92 -2.31 -6.50 -11.61
N ARG A 93 -2.00 -7.79 -11.76
CA ARG A 93 -1.57 -8.68 -10.69
C ARG A 93 -0.25 -9.33 -11.09
N LYS A 94 0.78 -9.21 -10.26
CA LYS A 94 2.11 -9.82 -10.50
C LYS A 94 2.66 -10.44 -9.22
N PRO A 95 3.56 -11.44 -9.30
CA PRO A 95 4.30 -11.91 -8.12
C PRO A 95 5.12 -10.80 -7.49
N ILE A 96 5.14 -10.70 -6.15
CA ILE A 96 5.92 -9.70 -5.42
C ILE A 96 7.43 -9.78 -5.72
N ARG A 97 7.93 -10.97 -6.06
CA ARG A 97 9.31 -11.16 -6.49
C ARG A 97 9.68 -10.32 -7.72
N GLU A 98 8.75 -10.13 -8.65
CA GLU A 98 8.99 -9.23 -9.79
C GLU A 98 9.19 -7.78 -9.36
N PHE A 99 8.48 -7.34 -8.31
CA PHE A 99 8.70 -6.01 -7.73
C PHE A 99 10.13 -5.89 -7.20
N GLU A 100 10.60 -6.89 -6.47
CA GLU A 100 11.94 -6.91 -5.86
C GLU A 100 13.02 -6.89 -6.95
N GLU A 101 12.90 -7.73 -7.97
CA GLU A 101 13.83 -7.79 -9.10
C GLU A 101 13.87 -6.47 -9.89
N LYS A 102 12.70 -5.88 -10.17
CA LYS A 102 12.59 -4.61 -10.91
C LYS A 102 12.95 -3.38 -10.09
N SER A 103 13.03 -3.50 -8.77
CA SER A 103 13.38 -2.40 -7.87
C SER A 103 14.88 -2.31 -7.62
N SER A 104 15.70 -3.23 -8.15
CA SER A 104 17.16 -3.17 -8.00
C SER A 104 17.73 -1.84 -8.49
N GLY A 105 18.48 -1.15 -7.62
CA GLY A 105 19.07 0.16 -7.90
C GLY A 105 18.09 1.33 -7.95
N LYS A 106 16.81 1.10 -7.64
CA LYS A 106 15.76 2.14 -7.59
C LYS A 106 15.45 2.55 -6.17
N LYS A 107 15.15 3.83 -5.95
CA LYS A 107 14.70 4.32 -4.65
C LYS A 107 13.24 3.92 -4.44
N TYR A 108 12.93 3.30 -3.30
CA TYR A 108 11.56 2.99 -2.92
C TYR A 108 11.33 3.05 -1.40
N VAL A 109 10.07 3.20 -1.02
CA VAL A 109 9.61 3.04 0.35
C VAL A 109 8.43 2.10 0.40
N THR A 110 8.39 1.24 1.42
CA THR A 110 7.28 0.31 1.68
C THR A 110 6.71 0.60 3.06
N PHE A 111 5.40 0.84 3.11
CA PHE A 111 4.66 0.90 4.37
C PHE A 111 4.06 -0.46 4.67
N VAL A 112 4.32 -1.00 5.87
CA VAL A 112 3.82 -2.31 6.31
C VAL A 112 2.66 -2.10 7.28
N ILE A 113 1.46 -2.48 6.89
CA ILE A 113 0.22 -2.17 7.59
C ILE A 113 -0.45 -3.46 8.02
N PRO A 114 -0.53 -3.77 9.32
CA PRO A 114 -1.40 -4.84 9.80
C PRO A 114 -2.85 -4.42 9.56
N ILE A 115 -3.64 -5.31 8.95
CA ILE A 115 -5.06 -5.11 8.67
C ILE A 115 -5.87 -6.25 9.30
N SER A 116 -7.11 -5.96 9.68
CA SER A 116 -8.03 -6.99 10.20
C SER A 116 -8.49 -7.93 9.08
N ASP A 117 -9.03 -9.10 9.45
CA ASP A 117 -9.67 -10.03 8.50
C ASP A 117 -10.74 -9.34 7.66
N ASP A 118 -11.59 -8.51 8.28
CA ASP A 118 -12.65 -7.78 7.57
C ASP A 118 -12.06 -6.84 6.51
N GLN A 119 -10.97 -6.13 6.85
CA GLN A 119 -10.25 -5.28 5.90
C GLN A 119 -9.60 -6.13 4.80
N TYR A 120 -9.03 -7.27 5.15
CA TYR A 120 -8.38 -8.19 4.21
C TYR A 120 -9.38 -8.75 3.19
N TYR A 121 -10.50 -9.31 3.65
CA TYR A 121 -11.52 -9.85 2.75
C TYR A 121 -12.20 -8.75 1.92
N LYS A 122 -12.43 -7.57 2.50
CA LYS A 122 -12.94 -6.41 1.75
C LYS A 122 -11.94 -6.00 0.65
N LEU A 123 -10.65 -5.95 0.97
CA LEU A 123 -9.60 -5.62 0.01
C LEU A 123 -9.52 -6.65 -1.11
N LEU A 124 -9.50 -7.94 -0.76
CA LEU A 124 -9.40 -9.04 -1.71
C LEU A 124 -10.55 -9.01 -2.72
N ASN A 125 -11.78 -8.89 -2.23
CA ASN A 125 -12.97 -8.83 -3.08
C ASN A 125 -12.96 -7.59 -3.99
N LEU A 126 -12.57 -6.42 -3.44
CA LEU A 126 -12.47 -5.19 -4.21
C LEU A 126 -11.45 -5.29 -5.34
N LEU A 127 -10.24 -5.76 -5.02
CA LEU A 127 -9.15 -5.86 -5.99
C LEU A 127 -9.42 -6.93 -7.05
N GLN A 128 -10.00 -8.07 -6.67
CA GLN A 128 -10.40 -9.09 -7.63
C GLN A 128 -11.40 -8.52 -8.65
N ASN A 129 -12.42 -7.79 -8.17
CA ASN A 129 -13.37 -7.13 -9.06
C ASN A 129 -12.69 -6.08 -9.97
N TYR A 130 -11.75 -5.29 -9.45
CA TYR A 130 -11.05 -4.28 -10.26
C TYR A 130 -10.11 -4.90 -11.32
N ILE A 131 -9.51 -6.06 -11.03
CA ILE A 131 -8.69 -6.81 -11.98
C ILE A 131 -9.56 -7.37 -13.10
N GLU A 132 -10.72 -7.95 -12.77
CA GLU A 132 -11.66 -8.48 -13.76
C GLU A 132 -12.35 -7.37 -14.57
N HIS A 133 -12.74 -6.30 -13.88
CA HIS A 133 -13.52 -5.20 -14.41
C HIS A 133 -12.92 -3.86 -13.95
N THR A 134 -11.90 -3.40 -14.67
CA THR A 134 -11.24 -2.13 -14.35
C THR A 134 -12.22 -0.95 -14.48
N PRO A 135 -12.50 -0.22 -13.38
CA PRO A 135 -13.69 0.65 -13.29
C PRO A 135 -13.53 2.05 -13.93
N TYR A 136 -12.33 2.43 -14.32
CA TYR A 136 -12.03 3.73 -14.91
C TYR A 136 -10.82 3.68 -15.81
N ASP A 137 -10.79 4.59 -16.77
CA ASP A 137 -9.67 4.81 -17.67
C ASP A 137 -8.46 5.44 -16.96
N TYR A 138 -7.27 5.28 -17.56
CA TYR A 138 -6.03 5.89 -17.10
C TYR A 138 -5.79 7.14 -17.93
N ALA A 139 -5.84 8.30 -17.27
CA ALA A 139 -5.68 9.57 -17.96
C ALA A 139 -4.84 10.56 -17.16
N PHE A 140 -4.14 11.45 -17.86
CA PHE A 140 -3.34 12.51 -17.27
C PHE A 140 -4.20 13.38 -16.36
N PHE A 141 -5.32 13.92 -16.85
CA PHE A 141 -6.34 14.59 -16.04
C PHE A 141 -7.44 13.60 -15.61
N GLY A 142 -7.06 12.57 -14.85
CA GLY A 142 -7.98 11.51 -14.46
C GLY A 142 -7.46 10.59 -13.36
N MET A 143 -8.00 9.37 -13.32
CA MET A 143 -7.52 8.34 -12.41
C MET A 143 -6.14 7.86 -12.87
N ARG A 144 -5.22 7.76 -11.91
CA ARG A 144 -3.84 7.29 -12.08
C ARG A 144 -3.49 6.36 -10.92
N CYS A 145 -2.29 5.78 -10.92
CA CYS A 145 -1.87 4.82 -9.88
C CYS A 145 -2.11 5.36 -8.45
N THR A 146 -1.83 6.64 -8.21
CA THR A 146 -1.99 7.30 -6.92
C THR A 146 -3.44 7.43 -6.48
N SER A 147 -4.31 8.01 -7.31
CA SER A 147 -5.73 8.20 -6.97
C SER A 147 -6.47 6.87 -6.90
N ALA A 148 -6.13 5.92 -7.78
CA ALA A 148 -6.63 4.55 -7.71
C ALA A 148 -6.26 3.86 -6.38
N THR A 149 -4.99 3.96 -5.97
CA THR A 149 -4.53 3.39 -4.71
C THR A 149 -5.18 4.07 -3.50
N TYR A 150 -5.31 5.40 -3.50
CA TYR A 150 -6.00 6.11 -2.43
C TYR A 150 -7.46 5.62 -2.28
N GLU A 151 -8.17 5.44 -3.40
CA GLU A 151 -9.55 4.94 -3.40
C GLU A 151 -9.64 3.56 -2.74
N VAL A 152 -8.77 2.62 -3.15
CA VAL A 152 -8.70 1.28 -2.56
C VAL A 152 -8.42 1.34 -1.05
N LEU A 153 -7.43 2.13 -0.63
CA LEU A 153 -7.10 2.30 0.79
C LEU A 153 -8.24 2.97 1.58
N SER A 154 -9.02 3.84 0.94
CA SER A 154 -10.18 4.47 1.59
C SER A 154 -11.32 3.49 1.82
N HIS A 155 -11.57 2.57 0.87
CA HIS A 155 -12.60 1.54 1.03
C HIS A 155 -12.32 0.59 2.20
N ILE A 156 -11.07 0.35 2.56
CA ILE A 156 -10.72 -0.45 3.75
C ILE A 156 -10.56 0.39 5.03
N GLY A 157 -10.93 1.68 4.98
CA GLY A 157 -10.96 2.56 6.15
C GLY A 157 -9.58 3.08 6.59
N LEU A 158 -8.54 2.98 5.76
CA LEU A 158 -7.23 3.59 6.07
C LEU A 158 -7.21 5.10 5.79
N PHE A 159 -8.06 5.55 4.86
CA PHE A 159 -8.25 6.96 4.55
C PHE A 159 -9.75 7.29 4.44
N PRO A 160 -10.15 8.55 4.62
CA PRO A 160 -11.53 8.95 4.36
C PRO A 160 -11.86 8.83 2.87
N GLU A 161 -13.04 8.31 2.57
CA GLU A 161 -13.59 8.25 1.21
C GLU A 161 -13.80 9.67 0.65
N LYS A 162 -13.67 9.80 -0.68
CA LYS A 162 -13.77 11.08 -1.40
C LYS A 162 -14.54 10.89 -2.69
N SER A 163 -15.16 11.97 -3.16
CA SER A 163 -15.64 12.02 -4.54
C SER A 163 -14.47 11.83 -5.50
N ARG A 164 -14.72 11.22 -6.66
CA ARG A 164 -13.69 10.89 -7.65
C ARG A 164 -12.87 12.12 -8.06
N THR A 165 -13.52 13.24 -8.34
CA THR A 165 -12.85 14.51 -8.71
C THR A 165 -11.90 14.99 -7.62
N ARG A 166 -12.35 14.98 -6.35
CA ARG A 166 -11.53 15.40 -5.22
C ARG A 166 -10.37 14.44 -4.98
N ASN A 167 -10.59 13.13 -5.15
CA ASN A 167 -9.54 12.12 -5.07
C ASN A 167 -8.47 12.38 -6.13
N ILE A 168 -8.85 12.57 -7.40
CA ILE A 168 -7.93 12.88 -8.49
C ILE A 168 -7.11 14.14 -8.19
N GLN A 169 -7.76 15.22 -7.75
CA GLN A 169 -7.09 16.49 -7.46
C GLN A 169 -6.08 16.38 -6.30
N GLU A 170 -6.47 15.75 -5.19
CA GLU A 170 -5.62 15.68 -3.99
C GLU A 170 -4.61 14.52 -4.00
N ASN A 171 -4.72 13.60 -4.95
CA ASN A 171 -3.87 12.43 -5.11
C ASN A 171 -3.38 12.30 -6.57
N PHE A 172 -3.05 13.43 -7.20
CA PHE A 172 -2.59 13.46 -8.58
C PHE A 172 -1.18 12.84 -8.73
N TYR A 173 -0.28 13.16 -7.79
CA TYR A 173 1.12 12.70 -7.79
C TYR A 173 1.39 11.72 -6.63
N PRO A 174 2.21 10.67 -6.84
CA PRO A 174 2.57 9.70 -5.80
C PRO A 174 3.11 10.33 -4.51
N GLU A 175 3.90 11.42 -4.61
CA GLU A 175 4.43 12.16 -3.46
C GLU A 175 3.32 12.59 -2.48
N LEU A 176 2.19 13.09 -2.99
CA LEU A 176 1.08 13.56 -2.16
C LEU A 176 0.48 12.44 -1.31
N LEU A 177 0.35 11.24 -1.88
CA LEU A 177 -0.11 10.06 -1.14
C LEU A 177 0.97 9.55 -0.19
N ARG A 178 2.23 9.54 -0.63
CA ARG A 178 3.37 9.09 0.16
C ARG A 178 3.53 9.92 1.44
N ARG A 179 3.37 11.25 1.37
CA ARG A 179 3.33 12.14 2.55
C ARG A 179 2.19 11.80 3.52
N LYS A 180 1.00 11.43 3.02
CA LYS A 180 -0.11 10.95 3.85
C LYS A 180 0.22 9.62 4.53
N MET A 181 0.89 8.72 3.82
CA MET A 181 1.34 7.43 4.34
C MET A 181 2.43 7.57 5.40
N PHE A 182 3.40 8.47 5.22
CA PHE A 182 4.39 8.78 6.28
C PHE A 182 3.73 9.32 7.55
N ARG A 183 2.74 10.20 7.40
CA ARG A 183 1.96 10.68 8.55
C ARG A 183 1.25 9.53 9.25
N LEU A 184 0.53 8.68 8.49
CA LEU A 184 -0.14 7.50 9.02
C LEU A 184 0.85 6.56 9.74
N ALA A 185 2.01 6.33 9.14
CA ALA A 185 3.04 5.47 9.71
C ALA A 185 3.61 6.00 11.02
N ARG A 186 3.84 7.32 11.14
CA ARG A 186 4.25 7.94 12.40
C ARG A 186 3.15 7.83 13.47
N GLU A 187 1.91 8.16 13.11
CA GLU A 187 0.77 8.15 14.04
C GLU A 187 0.49 6.74 14.59
N LYS A 188 0.58 5.73 13.71
CA LYS A 188 0.29 4.32 14.05
C LYS A 188 1.54 3.48 14.36
N LYS A 189 2.73 4.11 14.37
CA LYS A 189 4.04 3.44 14.55
C LYS A 189 4.24 2.24 13.61
N LEU A 190 3.85 2.41 12.34
CA LEU A 190 3.94 1.35 11.32
C LEU A 190 5.39 1.15 10.85
N PRO A 191 5.84 -0.10 10.65
CA PRO A 191 7.12 -0.35 10.02
C PRO A 191 7.17 0.26 8.62
N THR A 192 8.29 0.93 8.34
CA THR A 192 8.57 1.54 7.05
C THR A 192 9.93 1.07 6.57
N ILE A 193 9.98 0.46 5.39
CA ILE A 193 11.19 -0.12 4.80
C ILE A 193 11.64 0.80 3.66
N PHE A 194 12.90 1.20 3.69
CA PHE A 194 13.50 2.07 2.68
C PHE A 194 14.56 1.33 1.88
N GLN A 195 14.64 1.64 0.60
CA GLN A 195 15.78 1.32 -0.23
C GLN A 195 16.26 2.59 -0.91
N GLU A 196 17.55 2.88 -0.76
CA GLU A 196 18.19 3.96 -1.48
C GLU A 196 18.37 3.60 -2.96
N GLY A 197 18.18 4.59 -3.82
CA GLY A 197 18.45 4.45 -5.24
C GLY A 197 19.93 4.66 -5.54
N ARG A 198 20.33 4.26 -6.75
CA ARG A 198 21.70 4.49 -7.24
C ARG A 198 22.00 5.99 -7.40
N GLU A 199 23.26 6.36 -7.23
CA GLU A 199 23.75 7.76 -7.29
C GLU A 199 23.75 8.35 -8.70
N THR A 200 23.65 7.52 -9.74
CA THR A 200 23.53 7.96 -11.15
C THR A 200 22.19 8.61 -11.46
N ARG A 201 21.32 8.78 -10.45
CA ARG A 201 19.97 9.32 -10.55
C ARG A 201 19.75 10.35 -9.44
N ILE A 202 19.07 11.43 -9.80
CA ILE A 202 18.50 12.38 -8.84
C ILE A 202 17.07 11.92 -8.57
N TRP A 203 16.83 11.50 -7.33
CA TRP A 203 15.55 10.93 -6.91
C TRP A 203 14.64 11.99 -6.27
N ASP A 204 13.34 11.74 -6.32
CA ASP A 204 12.37 12.48 -5.52
C ASP A 204 12.75 12.45 -4.02
N VAL A 205 12.37 13.54 -3.35
CA VAL A 205 12.53 13.73 -1.90
C VAL A 205 11.15 13.73 -1.22
N ASP A 206 11.13 13.57 0.09
CA ASP A 206 9.93 13.58 0.94
C ASP A 206 9.85 14.80 1.85
#